data_AF-D7FK85-F1
#
_entry.id   AF-D7FK85-F1
#
_cell.length_a   1.000
_cell.length_b   1.000
_cell.length_c   1.000
_cell.angle_alpha   90.00
_cell.angle_beta   90.00
_cell.angle_gamma   90.00
#
_symmetry.space_group_name_H-M   'P 1'
#
loop_
_entity.id
_entity.type
_entity.pdbx_description
1 polymer ?
#
loop_
_entity_poly.entity_id
_entity_poly.type
_entity_poly.pdbx_seq_one_letter_code
_entity_poly.pdbx_strand_id
1 'polypeptide(L)'
;MFGRAFDQSIEGVQWPASLQTIVFGDHFDQDVSKVVWPSTLKELHFGDEFNRPMDKASWPRSLRVLTLGHLFNQSLTQLGSWMPRLLELTIEGHLVHRQTSLVGVHWPAGLQKVSAEELWYPHGFPMSAEFVDL
;
A
#
# COMPACT_ATOMS: atom_id res chain seq x y z
N MET A 1 1.08 0.37 16.55
CA MET A 1 1.68 1.52 15.84
C MET A 1 3.16 1.55 16.18
N PHE A 2 4.03 1.65 15.18
CA PHE A 2 5.48 1.80 15.35
C PHE A 2 5.85 3.28 15.45
N GLY A 3 7.02 3.59 16.03
CA GLY A 3 7.53 4.96 16.08
C GLY A 3 8.00 5.44 14.71
N ARG A 4 7.97 6.76 14.47
CA ARG A 4 8.38 7.39 13.19
C ARG A 4 9.71 6.87 12.63
N ALA A 5 10.70 6.68 13.50
CA ALA A 5 12.04 6.22 13.12
C ALA A 5 12.25 4.70 13.17
N PHE A 6 11.17 3.91 13.26
CA PHE A 6 11.28 2.45 13.26
C PHE A 6 11.58 1.94 11.84
N ASP A 7 12.76 1.38 11.66
CA ASP A 7 13.21 0.75 10.41
C ASP A 7 13.92 -0.59 10.67
N GLN A 8 13.49 -1.32 11.70
CA GLN A 8 14.06 -2.64 12.00
C GLN A 8 13.31 -3.73 11.25
N SER A 9 14.03 -4.76 10.81
CA SER A 9 13.41 -5.94 10.20
C SER A 9 12.36 -6.55 11.12
N ILE A 10 11.24 -6.94 10.51
CA ILE A 10 10.12 -7.61 11.15
C ILE A 10 10.03 -9.09 10.76
N GLU A 11 11.06 -9.63 10.11
CA GLU A 11 11.19 -11.07 9.85
C GLU A 11 11.20 -11.84 11.18
N GLY A 12 10.40 -12.91 11.27
CA GLY A 12 10.31 -13.74 12.47
C GLY A 12 9.51 -13.15 13.65
N VAL A 13 9.01 -11.90 13.53
CA VAL A 13 8.16 -11.30 14.55
C VAL A 13 6.89 -12.12 14.75
N GLN A 14 6.59 -12.44 16.02
CA GLN A 14 5.35 -13.09 16.40
C GLN A 14 4.27 -12.04 16.67
N TRP A 15 3.35 -11.89 15.72
CA TRP A 15 2.24 -10.96 15.87
C TRP A 15 1.14 -11.54 16.77
N PRO A 16 0.43 -10.71 17.55
CA PRO A 16 -0.76 -11.14 18.27
C PRO A 16 -1.82 -11.73 17.31
N ALA A 17 -2.42 -12.86 17.69
CA ALA A 17 -3.39 -13.56 16.84
C ALA A 17 -4.64 -12.74 16.50
N SER A 18 -4.97 -11.74 17.32
CA SER A 18 -6.10 -10.82 17.13
C SER A 18 -5.72 -9.49 16.49
N LEU A 19 -4.47 -9.31 16.02
CA LEU A 19 -4.01 -8.04 15.47
C LEU A 19 -4.67 -7.77 14.12
N GLN A 20 -5.45 -6.68 14.05
CA GLN A 20 -6.21 -6.31 12.85
C GLN A 20 -5.58 -5.15 12.07
N THR A 21 -4.78 -4.30 12.71
CA THR A 21 -4.23 -3.09 12.10
C THR A 21 -2.75 -2.98 12.43
N ILE A 22 -1.93 -2.73 11.41
CA ILE A 22 -0.50 -2.39 11.55
C ILE A 22 -0.27 -1.03 10.89
N VAL A 23 0.42 -0.16 11.63
CA VAL A 23 0.84 1.17 11.17
C VAL A 23 2.33 1.26 11.42
N PHE A 24 3.11 1.31 10.35
CA PHE A 24 4.55 1.58 10.39
C PHE A 24 4.82 3.08 10.50
N GLY A 25 6.00 3.43 11.00
CA GLY A 25 6.45 4.82 11.01
C GLY A 25 7.04 5.22 9.66
N ASP A 26 7.20 6.53 9.47
CA ASP A 26 7.61 7.18 8.22
C ASP A 26 8.89 6.57 7.61
N HIS A 27 9.87 6.15 8.42
CA HIS A 27 11.16 5.64 7.95
C HIS A 27 11.20 4.11 7.68
N PHE A 28 10.08 3.39 7.79
CA PHE A 28 10.11 1.94 7.59
C PHE A 28 10.32 1.57 6.12
N ASP A 29 11.46 0.96 5.77
CA ASP A 29 11.79 0.52 4.41
C ASP A 29 12.44 -0.88 4.40
N GLN A 30 11.87 -1.80 5.18
CA GLN A 30 12.36 -3.18 5.27
C GLN A 30 11.64 -4.14 4.32
N ASP A 31 12.34 -5.20 3.89
CA ASP A 31 11.75 -6.27 3.07
C ASP A 31 10.67 -7.03 3.86
N VAL A 32 9.51 -7.19 3.23
CA VAL A 32 8.34 -7.87 3.77
C VAL A 32 8.11 -9.26 3.18
N SER A 33 8.98 -9.72 2.28
CA SER A 33 8.82 -10.97 1.54
C SER A 33 8.75 -12.21 2.44
N LYS A 34 9.46 -12.19 3.58
CA LYS A 34 9.52 -13.29 4.56
C LYS A 34 8.68 -13.06 5.82
N VAL A 35 7.86 -12.02 5.83
CA VAL A 35 7.03 -11.71 7.01
C VAL A 35 5.83 -12.65 7.05
N VAL A 36 5.63 -13.27 8.22
CA VAL A 36 4.42 -14.04 8.52
C VAL A 36 3.40 -13.09 9.13
N TRP A 37 2.47 -12.59 8.31
CA TRP A 37 1.42 -11.68 8.78
C TRP A 37 0.33 -12.41 9.58
N PRO A 38 -0.31 -11.77 10.57
CA PRO A 38 -1.43 -12.38 11.28
C PRO A 38 -2.62 -12.59 10.32
N SER A 39 -3.27 -13.75 10.42
CA SER A 39 -4.41 -14.13 9.56
C SER A 39 -5.66 -13.26 9.75
N THR A 40 -5.66 -12.40 10.77
CA THR A 40 -6.72 -11.45 11.11
C THR A 40 -6.41 -10.01 10.67
N LEU A 41 -5.24 -9.75 10.09
CA LEU A 41 -4.84 -8.41 9.65
C LEU A 41 -5.78 -7.91 8.55
N LYS A 42 -6.42 -6.77 8.79
CA LYS A 42 -7.35 -6.10 7.87
C LYS A 42 -6.75 -4.85 7.25
N GLU A 43 -5.90 -4.15 7.99
CA GLU A 43 -5.40 -2.84 7.63
C GLU A 43 -3.88 -2.80 7.79
N LEU A 44 -3.21 -2.31 6.76
CA LEU A 44 -1.76 -2.16 6.73
C LEU A 44 -1.39 -0.79 6.17
N HIS A 45 -0.71 0.00 6.98
CA HIS A 45 -0.25 1.33 6.62
C HIS A 45 1.27 1.34 6.68
N PHE A 46 1.90 1.49 5.51
CA PHE A 46 3.33 1.77 5.40
C PHE A 46 3.57 3.27 5.58
N GLY A 47 4.74 3.61 6.09
CA GLY A 47 5.19 4.99 6.17
C GLY A 47 5.74 5.52 4.84
N ASP A 48 6.04 6.82 4.83
CA ASP A 48 6.51 7.59 3.68
C ASP A 48 7.63 6.92 2.89
N GLU A 49 8.62 6.33 3.58
CA GLU A 49 9.85 5.86 2.93
C GLU A 49 9.77 4.47 2.32
N PHE A 50 8.69 3.72 2.57
CA PHE A 50 8.59 2.34 2.11
C PHE A 50 8.61 2.26 0.58
N ASN A 51 9.63 1.59 0.02
CA ASN A 51 9.80 1.44 -1.42
C ASN A 51 10.33 0.05 -1.79
N ARG A 52 9.79 -1.00 -1.16
CA ARG A 52 10.17 -2.39 -1.42
C ARG A 52 9.15 -3.13 -2.29
N PRO A 53 9.59 -4.04 -3.17
CA PRO A 53 8.70 -4.93 -3.90
C PRO A 53 7.81 -5.74 -2.96
N MET A 54 6.55 -5.89 -3.33
CA MET A 54 5.54 -6.56 -2.51
C MET A 54 5.07 -7.90 -3.11
N ASP A 55 5.60 -8.25 -4.27
CA ASP A 55 5.19 -9.38 -5.11
C ASP A 55 5.51 -10.76 -4.51
N LYS A 56 6.54 -10.80 -3.66
CA LYS A 56 7.02 -12.03 -3.01
C LYS A 56 6.47 -12.24 -1.61
N ALA A 57 5.74 -11.27 -1.06
CA ALA A 57 5.22 -11.36 0.29
C ALA A 57 3.95 -12.23 0.36
N SER A 58 3.82 -12.98 1.45
CA SER A 58 2.66 -13.83 1.71
C SER A 58 1.56 -13.03 2.42
N TRP A 59 0.79 -12.26 1.66
CA TRP A 59 -0.26 -11.39 2.22
C TRP A 59 -1.43 -12.17 2.84
N PRO A 60 -1.97 -11.73 3.99
CA PRO A 60 -3.10 -12.39 4.61
C PRO A 60 -4.38 -12.11 3.81
N ARG A 61 -5.19 -13.15 3.56
CA ARG A 61 -6.47 -13.02 2.82
C ARG A 61 -7.50 -12.11 3.51
N SER A 62 -7.28 -11.74 4.75
CA SER A 62 -8.09 -10.80 5.52
C SER A 62 -7.79 -9.34 5.21
N LEU A 63 -6.69 -9.02 4.53
CA LEU A 63 -6.31 -7.64 4.23
C LEU A 63 -7.37 -6.97 3.34
N ARG A 64 -7.77 -5.75 3.71
CA ARG A 64 -8.82 -4.94 3.07
C ARG A 64 -8.34 -3.55 2.72
N VAL A 65 -7.49 -2.96 3.56
CA VAL A 65 -6.97 -1.60 3.39
C VAL A 65 -5.46 -1.65 3.34
N LEU A 66 -4.90 -1.00 2.33
CA LEU A 66 -3.46 -0.80 2.16
C LEU A 66 -3.18 0.68 1.92
N THR A 67 -2.29 1.25 2.73
CA THR A 67 -1.69 2.57 2.48
C THR A 67 -0.21 2.40 2.17
N LEU A 68 0.23 3.01 1.08
CA LEU A 68 1.63 3.09 0.64
C LEU A 68 2.08 4.55 0.71
N GLY A 69 3.26 4.78 1.27
CA GLY A 69 3.78 6.13 1.50
C GLY A 69 4.32 6.84 0.26
N HIS A 70 4.67 8.11 0.45
CA HIS A 70 5.16 9.06 -0.56
C HIS A 70 6.31 8.58 -1.45
N LEU A 71 7.16 7.67 -0.96
CA LEU A 71 8.33 7.20 -1.69
C LEU A 71 8.06 5.96 -2.56
N PHE A 72 6.89 5.34 -2.46
CA PHE A 72 6.60 4.08 -3.12
C PHE A 72 6.65 4.19 -4.66
N ASN A 73 7.58 3.46 -5.27
CA ASN A 73 7.83 3.45 -6.72
C ASN A 73 8.09 2.02 -7.23
N GLN A 74 7.26 1.07 -6.81
CA GLN A 74 7.34 -0.32 -7.26
C GLN A 74 6.12 -0.71 -8.09
N SER A 75 6.27 -1.71 -8.94
CA SER A 75 5.18 -2.20 -9.77
C SER A 75 4.07 -2.84 -8.92
N LEU A 76 2.82 -2.48 -9.25
CA LEU A 76 1.61 -3.07 -8.69
C LEU A 76 0.88 -3.98 -9.69
N THR A 77 1.53 -4.37 -10.80
CA THR A 77 0.88 -5.06 -11.93
C THR A 77 0.04 -6.27 -11.52
N GLN A 78 0.43 -7.01 -10.48
CA GLN A 78 -0.27 -8.23 -10.03
C GLN A 78 -0.96 -8.05 -8.66
N LEU A 79 -1.33 -6.81 -8.29
CA LEU A 79 -1.94 -6.51 -6.99
C LEU A 79 -3.20 -7.36 -6.71
N GLY A 80 -4.06 -7.56 -7.71
CA GLY A 80 -5.25 -8.41 -7.62
C GLY A 80 -4.96 -9.88 -7.35
N SER A 81 -3.80 -10.38 -7.78
CA SER A 81 -3.35 -11.74 -7.50
C SER A 81 -2.83 -11.88 -6.06
N TRP A 82 -2.07 -10.89 -5.58
CA TRP A 82 -1.46 -10.91 -4.25
C TRP A 82 -2.47 -10.59 -3.13
N MET A 83 -3.41 -9.69 -3.40
CA MET A 83 -4.38 -9.20 -2.43
C MET A 83 -5.81 -9.21 -3.03
N PRO A 84 -6.37 -10.40 -3.33
CA PRO A 84 -7.63 -10.52 -4.08
C PRO A 84 -8.87 -9.97 -3.36
N ARG A 85 -8.74 -9.64 -2.07
CA ARG A 85 -9.82 -9.09 -1.25
C ARG A 85 -9.54 -7.65 -0.77
N LEU A 86 -8.53 -6.99 -1.32
CA LEU A 86 -8.29 -5.58 -1.03
C LEU A 86 -9.48 -4.77 -1.54
N LEU A 87 -9.98 -3.87 -0.70
CA LEU A 87 -11.10 -2.97 -0.99
C LEU A 87 -10.60 -1.54 -1.20
N GLU A 88 -9.57 -1.15 -0.46
CA GLU A 88 -9.06 0.22 -0.49
C GLU A 88 -7.54 0.22 -0.66
N LEU A 89 -7.07 0.97 -1.65
CA LEU A 89 -5.67 1.29 -1.86
C LEU A 89 -5.49 2.81 -1.77
N THR A 90 -4.60 3.24 -0.90
CA THR A 90 -4.12 4.62 -0.87
C THR A 90 -2.64 4.64 -1.21
N ILE A 91 -2.24 5.48 -2.16
CA ILE A 91 -0.85 5.77 -2.48
C ILE A 91 -0.63 7.25 -2.17
N GLU A 92 0.04 7.52 -1.06
CA GLU A 92 0.39 8.87 -0.66
C GLU A 92 1.51 9.39 -1.59
N GLY A 93 1.46 10.67 -1.98
CA GLY A 93 2.51 11.32 -2.77
C GLY A 93 2.20 11.70 -4.22
N HIS A 94 3.02 12.61 -4.75
CA HIS A 94 2.88 13.17 -6.09
C HIS A 94 3.22 12.15 -7.18
N LEU A 95 2.19 11.66 -7.87
CA LEU A 95 2.32 10.84 -9.09
C LEU A 95 3.03 11.59 -10.25
N VAL A 96 3.14 12.92 -10.17
CA VAL A 96 3.60 13.80 -11.25
C VAL A 96 5.08 13.62 -11.61
N HIS A 97 5.89 13.03 -10.72
CA HIS A 97 7.33 12.79 -10.97
C HIS A 97 7.77 11.32 -10.80
N ARG A 98 6.85 10.39 -10.54
CA ARG A 98 7.21 8.99 -10.22
C ARG A 98 6.54 7.98 -11.16
N GLN A 99 7.32 6.98 -11.53
CA GLN A 99 7.02 5.93 -12.50
C GLN A 99 6.13 4.80 -11.96
N THR A 100 5.41 4.97 -10.84
CA THR A 100 4.44 3.98 -10.36
C THR A 100 3.29 3.92 -11.35
N SER A 101 3.50 3.17 -12.43
CA SER A 101 2.57 3.05 -13.52
C SER A 101 1.41 2.21 -13.02
N LEU A 102 0.26 2.87 -12.83
CA LEU A 102 -1.01 2.18 -12.65
C LEU A 102 -1.50 1.54 -13.96
N VAL A 103 -0.81 1.80 -15.07
CA VAL A 103 -1.10 1.20 -16.38
C VAL A 103 -0.80 -0.30 -16.32
N GLY A 104 -1.79 -1.11 -16.71
CA GLY A 104 -1.67 -2.57 -16.73
C GLY A 104 -1.76 -3.22 -15.36
N VAL A 105 -2.16 -2.49 -14.31
CA VAL A 105 -2.45 -3.10 -13.02
C VAL A 105 -3.68 -3.99 -13.12
N HIS A 106 -3.50 -5.26 -12.75
CA HIS A 106 -4.59 -6.19 -12.53
C HIS A 106 -5.18 -5.91 -11.15
N TRP A 107 -6.25 -5.13 -11.10
CA TRP A 107 -6.90 -4.75 -9.85
C TRP A 107 -7.63 -5.93 -9.18
N PRO A 108 -7.68 -5.98 -7.84
CA PRO A 108 -8.56 -6.88 -7.10
C PRO A 108 -10.02 -6.68 -7.52
N ALA A 109 -10.76 -7.76 -7.76
CA ALA A 109 -12.14 -7.69 -8.24
C ALA A 109 -13.11 -6.98 -7.26
N GLY A 110 -12.77 -6.95 -5.97
CA GLY A 110 -13.55 -6.27 -4.93
C GLY A 110 -13.06 -4.88 -4.58
N LEU A 111 -12.10 -4.32 -5.33
CA LEU A 111 -11.57 -2.99 -5.05
C LEU A 111 -12.70 -1.96 -5.19
N GLN A 112 -12.86 -1.11 -4.18
CA GLN A 112 -13.90 -0.09 -4.11
C GLN A 112 -13.31 1.31 -4.22
N LYS A 113 -12.05 1.48 -3.81
CA LYS A 113 -11.41 2.78 -3.74
C LYS A 113 -9.93 2.68 -4.07
N VAL A 114 -9.50 3.55 -4.99
CA VAL A 114 -8.10 3.90 -5.18
C VAL A 114 -7.99 5.40 -4.95
N SER A 115 -7.08 5.80 -4.08
CA SER A 115 -6.80 7.22 -3.83
C SER A 115 -5.32 7.48 -3.96
N ALA A 116 -5.01 8.52 -4.73
CA ALA A 116 -3.70 9.15 -4.74
C ALA A 116 -3.92 10.64 -4.52
N GLU A 117 -3.05 11.30 -3.73
CA GLU A 117 -3.13 12.75 -3.57
C GLU A 117 -2.77 13.44 -4.89
N GLU A 118 -3.78 13.77 -5.68
CA GLU A 118 -3.79 15.03 -6.43
C GLU A 118 -4.50 16.10 -5.59
N LEU A 119 -4.42 17.36 -6.05
CA LEU A 119 -5.02 18.61 -5.50
C LEU A 119 -3.99 19.38 -4.64
N TRP A 120 -3.43 20.54 -5.04
CA TRP A 120 -4.07 21.77 -5.53
C TRP A 120 -3.20 22.50 -6.58
N TYR A 121 -3.77 22.88 -7.74
CA TYR A 121 -3.24 23.97 -8.58
C TYR A 121 -4.18 25.19 -8.46
N PRO A 122 -3.70 26.39 -8.11
CA PRO A 122 -4.56 27.58 -7.97
C PRO A 122 -5.11 28.14 -9.30
N HIS A 123 -4.79 27.52 -10.45
CA HIS A 123 -5.22 28.01 -11.77
C HIS A 123 -5.67 26.89 -12.71
N GLY A 124 -6.95 26.55 -12.64
CA GLY A 124 -7.79 26.24 -13.82
C GLY A 124 -7.48 25.00 -14.66
N PHE A 125 -8.49 24.10 -14.69
CA PHE A 125 -8.72 22.92 -15.54
C PHE A 125 -8.04 21.60 -15.14
N PRO A 126 -8.84 20.57 -14.75
CA PRO A 126 -8.37 19.19 -14.66
C PRO A 126 -8.46 18.52 -16.04
N MET A 127 -7.36 17.92 -16.50
CA MET A 127 -7.40 16.88 -17.54
C MET A 127 -7.22 15.53 -16.83
N SER A 128 -8.36 14.90 -16.56
CA SER A 128 -8.55 13.46 -16.34
C SER A 128 -7.50 12.73 -15.47
N ALA A 129 -7.63 12.86 -14.15
CA ALA A 129 -7.57 11.66 -13.31
C ALA A 129 -8.99 11.09 -13.33
N GLU A 130 -9.23 10.10 -14.18
CA GLU A 130 -10.48 9.35 -14.14
C GLU A 130 -10.64 8.84 -12.71
N PHE A 131 -11.67 9.34 -12.02
CA PHE A 131 -12.33 8.59 -10.98
C PHE A 131 -12.64 7.23 -11.60
N VAL A 132 -11.87 6.21 -11.27
CA VAL A 132 -12.28 4.84 -11.53
C VAL A 132 -13.27 4.51 -10.44
N ASP A 133 -14.49 5.02 -10.58
CA ASP A 133 -15.65 4.28 -10.08
C ASP A 133 -15.70 3.00 -10.90
N LEU A 134 -15.43 1.86 -10.26
CA LEU A 134 -15.59 0.53 -10.85
C LEU A 134 -17.07 0.16 -10.98
#